data_AF-A0A7C0YCC1-F1
#
_entry.id   AF-A0A7C0YCC1-F1
#
_cell.length_a   1.000
_cell.length_b   1.000
_cell.length_c   1.000
_cell.angle_alpha   90.00
_cell.angle_beta   90.00
_cell.angle_gamma   90.00
#
_symmetry.space_group_name_H-M   'P 1'
#
loop_
_entity.id
_entity.type
_entity.pdbx_description
1 polymer ?
#
loop_
_entity_poly.entity_id
_entity_poly.type
_entity_poly.pdbx_seq_one_letter_code
_entity_poly.pdbx_strand_id
1 'polypeptide(L)'
;MKDLEKLAKIFKINKKSIYQYYSSLAKKGLVRKIRKNRNSCFILTNKARKLLKEIKLIEALRNSDLGFVEIKEIEKVKPSRRFVYDLVVRDYENFLAGFGGVVCHNTGAGLTATVVRDEEFLGGWVLEAGALVMCNKSLIAIDEFEKIDKSDQIALHEAMEQNTISIAKASIVATLPAETAILAGGNPKFGRFDPYLPIKEQINIPDTLLARFDLKFALRDIPNPELDAKIADHILKSRHYGEEEIKPAIEPELLRKYIAYARKNCKPKLTREAGEVIKEFFVKLREKASGEEAPIPITLRQYEALIRLAEASAKVQLRNEVTKEDALRAINLMKASLRQFGIDPETGKIDIDRAEGHIPSSQRSKIRIVLDVIEELSQTYGKSIPVEEIIRKAKESGVENAEDIIKSMKNEGVIFEPSPGFIQKI
;
A
#
# COMPACT_ATOMS: atom_id res chain seq x y z
N MET A 1 13.01 41.21 -24.59
CA MET A 1 14.21 41.80 -23.96
C MET A 1 14.84 40.87 -22.91
N LYS A 2 14.07 40.26 -22.00
CA LYS A 2 14.59 39.33 -20.97
C LYS A 2 15.46 38.18 -21.51
N ASP A 3 15.06 37.55 -22.63
CA ASP A 3 15.84 36.47 -23.27
C ASP A 3 17.22 36.90 -23.79
N LEU A 4 17.33 38.15 -24.26
CA LEU A 4 18.59 38.72 -24.75
C LEU A 4 19.55 39.07 -23.60
N GLU A 5 19.00 39.45 -22.45
CA GLU A 5 19.80 39.69 -21.24
C GLU A 5 20.34 38.40 -20.63
N LYS A 6 19.55 37.31 -20.66
CA LYS A 6 20.03 35.97 -20.29
C LYS A 6 21.21 35.54 -21.16
N LEU A 7 21.08 35.65 -22.48
CA LEU A 7 22.18 35.34 -23.41
C LEU A 7 23.39 36.24 -23.17
N ALA A 8 23.20 37.54 -22.97
CA ALA A 8 24.31 38.47 -22.72
C ALA A 8 25.09 38.15 -21.44
N LYS A 9 24.41 37.72 -20.36
CA LYS A 9 25.08 37.26 -19.14
C LYS A 9 25.95 36.03 -19.38
N ILE A 10 25.45 35.03 -20.11
CA ILE A 10 26.19 33.79 -20.43
C ILE A 10 27.45 34.09 -21.25
N PHE A 11 27.35 35.00 -22.22
CA PHE A 11 28.48 35.41 -23.05
C PHE A 11 29.34 36.54 -22.44
N LYS A 12 29.09 36.91 -21.17
CA LYS A 12 29.81 37.96 -20.43
C LYS A 12 29.84 39.32 -21.16
N ILE A 13 28.75 39.70 -21.82
CA ILE A 13 28.65 40.96 -22.59
C ILE A 13 28.15 42.09 -21.69
N ASN A 14 28.97 43.14 -21.55
CA ASN A 14 28.67 44.28 -20.68
C ASN A 14 27.79 45.33 -21.38
N LYS A 15 26.76 45.83 -20.70
CA LYS A 15 25.91 46.94 -21.19
C LYS A 15 26.60 48.29 -20.91
N LYS A 16 27.47 48.75 -21.80
CA LYS A 16 28.02 50.13 -21.74
C LYS A 16 27.13 51.16 -22.44
N SER A 17 26.61 50.84 -23.62
CA SER A 17 25.63 51.63 -24.40
C SER A 17 24.72 50.70 -25.20
N ILE A 18 23.46 51.08 -25.44
CA ILE A 18 22.46 50.27 -26.17
C ILE A 18 23.00 49.84 -27.55
N TYR A 19 23.64 50.75 -28.29
CA TYR A 19 24.19 50.43 -29.61
C TYR A 19 25.37 49.44 -29.54
N GLN A 20 26.30 49.66 -28.61
CA GLN A 20 27.45 48.77 -28.42
C GLN A 20 27.03 47.36 -27.95
N TYR A 21 25.97 47.29 -27.15
CA TYR A 21 25.39 46.04 -26.66
C TYR A 21 24.84 45.17 -27.79
N TYR A 22 23.98 45.72 -28.64
CA TYR A 22 23.44 44.99 -29.79
C TYR A 22 24.48 44.71 -30.88
N SER A 23 25.47 45.58 -31.05
CA SER A 23 26.59 45.32 -31.97
C SER A 23 27.48 44.15 -31.48
N SER A 24 27.67 44.01 -30.17
CA SER A 24 28.45 42.91 -29.59
C SER A 24 27.69 41.57 -29.68
N LEU A 25 26.38 41.60 -29.45
CA LEU A 25 25.48 40.46 -29.69
C LEU A 25 25.44 40.05 -31.17
N ALA A 26 25.53 41.02 -32.09
CA ALA A 26 25.61 40.76 -33.53
C ALA A 26 26.93 40.10 -33.93
N LYS A 27 28.07 40.55 -33.37
CA LYS A 27 29.39 39.91 -33.58
C LYS A 27 29.42 38.45 -33.12
N LYS A 28 28.67 38.10 -32.08
CA LYS A 28 28.50 36.71 -31.59
C LYS A 28 27.46 35.91 -32.39
N GLY A 29 26.83 36.51 -33.40
CA GLY A 29 25.83 35.87 -34.27
C GLY A 29 24.47 35.64 -33.60
N LEU A 30 24.20 36.32 -32.48
CA LEU A 30 22.97 36.13 -31.70
C LEU A 30 21.82 37.01 -32.18
N VAL A 31 22.14 38.16 -32.78
CA VAL A 31 21.17 39.06 -33.40
C VAL A 31 21.63 39.50 -34.78
N ARG A 32 20.70 39.70 -35.70
CA ARG A 32 20.93 40.26 -37.03
C ARG A 32 20.35 41.67 -37.08
N LYS A 33 21.15 42.63 -37.54
CA LYS A 33 20.69 44.00 -37.78
C LYS A 33 19.90 44.05 -39.08
N ILE A 34 18.70 44.61 -39.04
CA ILE A 34 17.86 44.90 -40.20
C ILE A 34 17.64 46.42 -40.23
N ARG A 35 17.96 47.06 -41.35
CA ARG A 35 17.63 48.48 -41.56
C ARG A 35 16.21 48.57 -42.11
N LYS A 36 15.33 49.32 -41.43
CA LYS A 36 14.03 49.75 -41.94
C LYS A 36 13.99 51.28 -41.83
N ASN A 37 14.12 51.98 -42.96
CA ASN A 37 14.21 53.45 -43.03
C ASN A 37 15.33 54.05 -42.14
N ARG A 38 15.13 55.25 -41.59
CA ARG A 38 16.10 55.96 -40.72
C ARG A 38 16.43 55.23 -39.41
N ASN A 39 15.77 54.10 -39.10
CA ASN A 39 15.99 53.34 -37.87
C ASN A 39 16.53 51.91 -38.15
N SER A 40 17.46 51.45 -37.31
CA SER A 40 17.96 50.07 -37.35
C SER A 40 17.37 49.23 -36.23
N CYS A 41 16.79 48.08 -36.59
CA CYS A 41 16.23 47.11 -35.65
C CYS A 41 17.11 45.85 -35.59
N PHE A 42 17.15 45.15 -34.45
CA PHE A 42 17.91 43.92 -34.26
C PHE A 42 16.96 42.77 -33.98
N ILE A 43 17.05 41.69 -34.79
CA ILE A 43 16.21 40.50 -34.65
C ILE A 43 17.07 39.32 -34.22
N LEU A 44 16.56 38.47 -33.32
CA LEU A 44 17.21 37.23 -32.91
C LEU A 44 17.44 36.30 -34.12
N THR A 45 18.64 35.74 -34.22
CA THR A 45 18.94 34.72 -35.23
C THR A 45 18.33 33.37 -34.84
N ASN A 46 18.19 32.46 -35.82
CA ASN A 46 17.75 31.08 -35.55
C ASN A 46 18.71 30.36 -34.58
N LYS A 47 20.01 30.67 -34.65
CA LYS A 47 21.03 30.18 -33.71
C LYS A 47 20.74 30.61 -32.27
N ALA A 48 20.39 31.89 -32.04
CA ALA A 48 20.05 32.37 -30.71
C ALA A 48 18.75 31.76 -30.18
N ARG A 49 17.74 31.55 -31.04
CA ARG A 49 16.49 30.87 -30.66
C ARG A 49 16.72 29.42 -30.25
N LYS A 50 17.61 28.69 -30.95
CA LYS A 50 17.98 27.31 -30.58
C LYS A 50 18.69 27.26 -29.24
N LEU A 51 19.68 28.13 -29.02
CA LEU A 51 20.38 28.24 -27.74
C LEU A 51 19.42 28.56 -26.58
N LEU A 52 18.46 29.47 -26.79
CA LEU A 52 17.47 29.81 -25.77
C LEU A 52 16.55 28.63 -25.42
N LYS A 53 16.22 27.77 -26.40
CA LYS A 53 15.48 26.53 -26.14
C LYS A 53 16.31 25.54 -25.33
N GLU A 54 17.57 25.35 -25.69
CA GLU A 54 18.49 24.46 -24.94
C GLU A 54 18.73 24.97 -23.51
N ILE A 55 18.91 26.27 -23.31
CA ILE A 55 19.06 26.85 -21.97
C ILE A 55 17.79 26.66 -21.14
N LYS A 56 16.60 26.84 -21.74
CA LYS A 56 15.33 26.58 -21.03
C LYS A 56 15.18 25.11 -20.67
N LEU A 57 15.60 24.21 -21.54
CA LEU A 57 15.63 22.77 -21.26
C LEU A 57 16.58 22.46 -20.09
N ILE A 58 17.78 23.04 -20.09
CA ILE A 58 18.76 22.86 -19.01
C ILE A 58 18.28 23.49 -17.70
N GLU A 59 17.63 24.66 -17.73
CA GLU A 59 17.01 25.27 -16.54
C GLU A 59 15.87 24.38 -16.00
N ALA A 60 15.06 23.79 -16.88
CA ALA A 60 14.02 22.84 -16.51
C ALA A 60 14.62 21.56 -15.89
N LEU A 61 15.68 21.01 -16.50
CA LEU A 61 16.40 19.84 -15.97
C LEU A 61 17.07 20.13 -14.62
N ARG A 62 17.69 21.30 -14.47
CA ARG A 62 18.34 21.72 -13.22
C ARG A 62 17.34 21.91 -12.06
N ASN A 63 16.12 22.34 -12.37
CA ASN A 63 15.07 22.54 -11.37
C ASN A 63 14.12 21.34 -11.26
N SER A 64 14.32 20.29 -12.05
CA SER A 64 13.58 19.03 -11.94
C SER A 64 14.23 18.12 -10.89
N ASP A 65 13.48 17.15 -10.38
CA ASP A 65 13.96 16.15 -9.41
C ASP A 65 14.99 15.15 -9.98
N LEU A 66 15.52 15.41 -11.19
CA LEU A 66 16.53 14.60 -11.84
C LEU A 66 17.93 14.97 -11.33
N GLY A 67 18.56 14.04 -10.61
CA GLY A 67 19.97 14.13 -10.25
C GLY A 67 20.86 13.66 -11.39
N PHE A 68 21.85 14.46 -11.79
CA PHE A 68 22.90 14.03 -12.71
C PHE A 68 24.04 13.39 -11.92
N VAL A 69 24.33 12.12 -12.20
CA VAL A 69 25.44 11.38 -11.59
C VAL A 69 26.63 11.39 -12.55
N GLU A 70 27.82 11.62 -12.01
CA GLU A 70 29.06 11.55 -12.79
C GLU A 70 29.30 10.10 -13.24
N ILE A 71 29.41 9.90 -14.55
CA ILE A 71 29.71 8.59 -15.11
C ILE A 71 31.17 8.28 -14.83
N LYS A 72 31.42 7.39 -13.86
CA LYS A 72 32.78 7.00 -13.45
C LYS A 72 33.50 6.18 -14.51
N GLU A 73 32.76 5.39 -15.28
CA GLU A 73 33.32 4.54 -16.34
C GLU A 73 32.24 4.24 -17.39
N ILE A 74 32.64 4.18 -18.66
CA ILE A 74 31.78 3.74 -19.77
C ILE A 74 32.46 2.57 -20.44
N GLU A 75 31.93 1.37 -20.20
CA GLU A 75 32.39 0.18 -20.89
C GLU A 75 31.48 -0.12 -22.09
N LYS A 76 32.06 -0.16 -23.29
CA LYS A 76 31.35 -0.60 -24.49
C LYS A 76 31.49 -2.10 -24.63
N VAL A 77 30.50 -2.82 -24.11
CA VAL A 77 30.43 -4.28 -24.24
C VAL A 77 30.00 -4.64 -25.66
N LYS A 78 30.70 -5.58 -26.31
CA LYS A 78 30.21 -6.17 -27.56
C LYS A 78 29.00 -7.06 -27.20
N PRO A 79 27.81 -6.82 -27.77
CA PRO A 79 26.64 -7.60 -27.41
C PRO A 79 26.86 -9.06 -27.77
N SER A 80 26.72 -9.95 -26.79
CA SER A 80 26.88 -11.40 -26.95
C SER A 80 25.75 -12.03 -27.77
N ARG A 81 24.65 -11.30 -28.01
CA ARG A 81 23.47 -11.74 -28.76
C ARG A 81 22.98 -10.65 -29.72
N ARG A 82 22.31 -11.08 -30.80
CA ARG A 82 21.82 -10.21 -31.90
C ARG A 82 20.66 -9.29 -31.51
N PHE A 83 19.99 -9.56 -30.38
CA PHE A 83 18.86 -8.77 -29.88
C PHE A 83 19.01 -8.51 -28.38
N VAL A 84 18.64 -7.30 -27.94
CA VAL A 84 18.46 -6.92 -26.53
C VAL A 84 16.96 -6.86 -26.30
N TYR A 85 16.45 -7.60 -25.31
CA TYR A 85 15.02 -7.56 -24.98
C TYR A 85 14.75 -6.37 -24.07
N ASP A 86 13.88 -5.48 -24.53
CA ASP A 86 13.29 -4.43 -23.72
C ASP A 86 12.27 -5.09 -22.77
N LEU A 87 12.48 -4.96 -21.45
CA LEU A 87 11.60 -5.55 -20.42
C LEU A 87 10.33 -4.71 -20.17
N VAL A 88 10.07 -3.70 -21.00
CA VAL A 88 8.80 -2.98 -21.00
C VAL A 88 7.70 -3.91 -21.53
N VAL A 89 6.91 -4.47 -20.62
CA VAL A 89 5.63 -5.09 -20.97
C VAL A 89 4.70 -3.96 -21.44
N ARG A 90 4.20 -4.02 -22.67
CA ARG A 90 3.22 -3.03 -23.14
C ARG A 90 1.99 -3.06 -22.22
N ASP A 91 1.51 -1.87 -21.88
CA ASP A 91 0.37 -1.58 -20.99
C ASP A 91 0.65 -1.62 -19.47
N TYR A 92 1.91 -1.75 -19.04
CA TYR A 92 2.28 -1.65 -17.61
C TYR A 92 3.43 -0.65 -17.37
N GLU A 93 3.27 0.21 -16.38
CA GLU A 93 4.33 1.11 -15.89
C GLU A 93 5.13 0.41 -14.77
N ASN A 94 6.29 -0.15 -15.10
CA ASN A 94 7.19 -0.71 -14.10
C ASN A 94 8.05 0.41 -13.48
N PHE A 95 7.78 0.75 -12.21
CA PHE A 95 8.62 1.65 -11.43
C PHE A 95 9.60 0.86 -10.56
N LEU A 96 10.91 1.07 -10.77
CA LEU A 96 11.97 0.72 -9.83
C LEU A 96 12.33 1.97 -9.04
N ALA A 97 11.75 2.13 -7.85
CA ALA A 97 12.16 3.17 -6.91
C ALA A 97 13.28 2.62 -6.02
N GLY A 98 14.41 3.34 -5.96
CA GLY A 98 15.62 2.94 -5.25
C GLY A 98 15.47 2.79 -3.72
N PHE A 99 16.61 2.49 -3.07
CA PHE A 99 16.80 2.29 -1.62
C PHE A 99 15.63 2.75 -0.72
N GLY A 100 14.78 1.79 -0.34
CA GLY A 100 13.80 1.95 0.73
C GLY A 100 12.32 2.02 0.34
N GLY A 101 11.86 1.35 -0.72
CA GLY A 101 10.42 1.26 -0.98
C GLY A 101 10.02 0.14 -1.94
N VAL A 102 9.08 -0.70 -1.48
CA VAL A 102 8.11 -1.52 -2.23
C VAL A 102 8.68 -2.34 -3.41
N VAL A 103 8.82 -3.65 -3.21
CA VAL A 103 9.11 -4.61 -4.27
C VAL A 103 7.79 -5.15 -4.83
N CYS A 104 7.39 -4.69 -6.02
CA CYS A 104 6.32 -5.32 -6.79
C CYS A 104 6.90 -6.53 -7.54
N HIS A 105 6.29 -7.69 -7.37
CA HIS A 105 6.84 -8.97 -7.82
C HIS A 105 6.72 -9.14 -9.34
N ASN A 106 7.87 -9.25 -10.02
CA ASN A 106 8.12 -10.27 -11.06
C ASN A 106 9.64 -10.37 -11.35
N THR A 107 10.46 -10.47 -10.31
CA THR A 107 11.91 -10.69 -10.48
C THR A 107 12.19 -12.16 -10.74
N GLY A 108 13.17 -12.48 -11.60
CA GLY A 108 13.53 -13.86 -11.98
C GLY A 108 13.87 -14.81 -10.81
N ALA A 109 14.15 -14.27 -9.62
CA ALA A 109 14.40 -15.04 -8.40
C ALA A 109 13.18 -15.27 -7.47
N GLY A 110 12.04 -14.62 -7.73
CA GLY A 110 10.82 -14.73 -6.94
C GLY A 110 10.84 -13.99 -5.58
N LEU A 111 9.97 -14.42 -4.65
CA LEU A 111 9.86 -13.83 -3.30
C LEU A 111 11.05 -14.19 -2.40
N THR A 112 11.71 -15.32 -2.69
CA THR A 112 12.64 -16.02 -1.79
C THR A 112 14.09 -15.83 -2.21
N ALA A 113 14.77 -16.87 -2.70
CA ALA A 113 15.98 -16.75 -3.48
C ALA A 113 16.08 -17.95 -4.42
N THR A 114 16.69 -17.72 -5.58
CA THR A 114 16.77 -18.71 -6.65
C THR A 114 18.22 -19.01 -6.97
N VAL A 115 18.49 -20.22 -7.46
CA VAL A 115 19.83 -20.60 -7.88
C VAL A 115 19.90 -20.49 -9.39
N VAL A 116 20.78 -19.64 -9.88
CA VAL A 116 21.02 -19.40 -11.31
C VAL A 116 22.40 -19.94 -11.66
N ARG A 117 22.56 -20.50 -12.86
CA ARG A 117 23.86 -20.93 -13.34
C ARG A 117 24.64 -19.72 -13.85
N ASP A 118 25.81 -19.49 -13.28
CA ASP A 118 26.71 -18.43 -13.72
C ASP A 118 27.47 -18.89 -14.97
N GLU A 119 27.05 -18.39 -16.13
CA GLU A 119 27.67 -18.66 -17.44
C GLU A 119 28.87 -17.74 -17.74
N GLU A 120 29.12 -16.69 -16.93
CA GLU A 120 30.14 -15.67 -17.21
C GLU A 120 31.48 -15.95 -16.53
N PHE A 121 31.51 -16.49 -15.31
CA PHE A 121 32.76 -16.65 -14.56
C PHE A 121 33.15 -18.10 -14.23
N LEU A 122 32.24 -18.90 -13.66
CA LEU A 122 32.61 -20.17 -13.03
C LEU A 122 31.86 -21.41 -13.56
N GLY A 123 30.87 -21.25 -14.44
CA GLY A 123 30.04 -22.36 -14.94
C GLY A 123 29.22 -23.08 -13.85
N GLY A 124 29.27 -22.57 -12.61
CA GLY A 124 28.72 -23.13 -11.40
C GLY A 124 27.37 -22.51 -11.03
N TRP A 125 26.76 -23.06 -9.98
CA TRP A 125 25.52 -22.56 -9.43
C TRP A 125 25.79 -21.37 -8.50
N VAL A 126 25.05 -20.27 -8.67
CA VAL A 126 25.13 -19.05 -7.86
C VAL A 126 23.76 -18.72 -7.31
N LEU A 127 23.73 -18.20 -6.09
CA LEU A 127 22.51 -17.82 -5.38
C LEU A 127 22.12 -16.38 -5.69
N GLU A 128 20.92 -16.17 -6.22
CA GLU A 128 20.32 -14.87 -6.47
C GLU A 128 19.26 -14.55 -5.42
N ALA A 129 19.42 -13.42 -4.73
CA ALA A 129 18.52 -12.95 -3.68
C ALA A 129 17.16 -12.53 -4.25
N GLY A 130 16.06 -13.08 -3.73
CA GLY A 130 14.71 -12.62 -4.05
C GLY A 130 14.23 -11.53 -3.10
N ALA A 131 12.96 -11.13 -3.27
CA ALA A 131 12.41 -9.90 -2.70
C ALA A 131 12.53 -9.79 -1.17
N LEU A 132 12.24 -10.85 -0.42
CA LEU A 132 12.29 -10.85 1.05
C LEU A 132 13.72 -10.63 1.57
N VAL A 133 14.70 -11.25 0.93
CA VAL A 133 16.12 -11.10 1.30
C VAL A 133 16.63 -9.72 0.92
N MET A 134 16.27 -9.23 -0.27
CA MET A 134 16.63 -7.87 -0.71
C MET A 134 16.05 -6.78 0.21
N CYS A 135 14.86 -7.02 0.79
CA CYS A 135 14.20 -6.11 1.72
C CYS A 135 14.63 -6.25 3.18
N ASN A 136 15.73 -6.95 3.49
CA ASN A 136 16.21 -7.09 4.87
C ASN A 136 16.35 -5.71 5.55
N LYS A 137 15.75 -5.55 6.74
CA LYS A 137 15.64 -4.30 7.53
C LYS A 137 14.82 -3.17 6.89
N SER A 138 14.00 -3.52 5.91
CA SER A 138 13.10 -2.63 5.18
C SER A 138 11.63 -3.07 5.31
N LEU A 139 10.77 -2.48 4.49
CA LEU A 139 9.38 -2.85 4.31
C LEU A 139 9.22 -3.55 2.95
N ILE A 140 8.55 -4.70 2.95
CA ILE A 140 8.01 -5.33 1.74
C ILE A 140 6.50 -5.12 1.73
N ALA A 141 5.96 -4.69 0.59
CA ALA A 141 4.53 -4.61 0.36
C ALA A 141 4.14 -5.70 -0.63
N ILE A 142 3.14 -6.50 -0.28
CA ILE A 142 2.65 -7.61 -1.09
C ILE A 142 1.19 -7.32 -1.39
N ASP A 143 0.85 -7.27 -2.68
CA ASP A 143 -0.53 -7.18 -3.14
C ASP A 143 -1.05 -8.56 -3.54
N GLU A 144 -2.38 -8.70 -3.58
CA GLU A 144 -3.07 -9.96 -3.87
C GLU A 144 -2.56 -11.13 -3.02
N PHE A 145 -2.39 -10.89 -1.72
CA PHE A 145 -1.84 -11.87 -0.78
C PHE A 145 -2.61 -13.21 -0.76
N GLU A 146 -3.90 -13.20 -1.15
CA GLU A 146 -4.72 -14.39 -1.29
C GLU A 146 -4.33 -15.31 -2.45
N LYS A 147 -3.53 -14.82 -3.41
CA LYS A 147 -3.11 -15.56 -4.62
C LYS A 147 -1.68 -16.10 -4.54
N ILE A 148 -0.97 -15.89 -3.43
CA ILE A 148 0.40 -16.36 -3.26
C ILE A 148 0.42 -17.89 -3.31
N ASP A 149 1.37 -18.44 -4.07
CA ASP A 149 1.55 -19.88 -4.21
C ASP A 149 2.07 -20.53 -2.92
N LYS A 150 1.91 -21.85 -2.80
CA LYS A 150 2.29 -22.59 -1.58
C LYS A 150 3.78 -22.51 -1.26
N SER A 151 4.66 -22.36 -2.25
CA SER A 151 6.10 -22.32 -1.99
C SER A 151 6.52 -20.98 -1.37
N ASP A 152 5.95 -19.89 -1.86
CA ASP A 152 6.14 -18.55 -1.30
C ASP A 152 5.47 -18.42 0.09
N GLN A 153 4.33 -19.08 0.32
CA GLN A 153 3.71 -19.16 1.66
C GLN A 153 4.63 -19.81 2.70
N ILE A 154 5.36 -20.88 2.34
CA ILE A 154 6.31 -21.56 3.23
C ILE A 154 7.46 -20.61 3.61
N ALA A 155 7.98 -19.87 2.64
CA ALA A 155 9.05 -18.92 2.93
C ALA A 155 8.58 -17.72 3.75
N LEU A 156 7.32 -17.27 3.56
CA LEU A 156 6.71 -16.28 4.43
C LEU A 156 6.56 -16.81 5.86
N HIS A 157 6.20 -18.08 6.04
CA HIS A 157 6.16 -18.69 7.37
C HIS A 157 7.53 -18.66 8.05
N GLU A 158 8.59 -19.00 7.33
CA GLU A 158 9.96 -18.96 7.86
C GLU A 158 10.39 -17.52 8.17
N ALA A 159 10.22 -16.60 7.22
CA ALA A 159 10.64 -15.21 7.36
C ALA A 159 9.91 -14.50 8.52
N MET A 160 8.60 -14.71 8.66
CA MET A 160 7.80 -14.08 9.74
C MET A 160 8.01 -14.68 11.12
N GLU A 161 8.66 -15.85 11.22
CA GLU A 161 8.90 -16.54 12.49
C GLU A 161 10.36 -16.40 12.93
N GLN A 162 11.28 -16.66 12.01
CA GLN A 162 12.72 -16.76 12.27
C GLN A 162 13.49 -15.54 11.75
N ASN A 163 12.86 -14.66 10.96
CA ASN A 163 13.52 -13.56 10.25
C ASN A 163 14.67 -14.03 9.32
N THR A 164 14.55 -15.25 8.80
CA THR A 164 15.51 -15.88 7.89
C THR A 164 14.81 -16.65 6.79
N ILE A 165 15.52 -16.94 5.71
CA ILE A 165 15.07 -17.81 4.62
C ILE A 165 16.16 -18.84 4.35
N SER A 166 15.81 -20.11 4.45
CA SER A 166 16.72 -21.22 4.27
C SER A 166 16.53 -21.84 2.89
N ILE A 167 17.63 -22.01 2.17
CA ILE A 167 17.63 -22.47 0.79
C ILE A 167 18.56 -23.68 0.69
N ALA A 168 18.00 -24.77 0.19
CA ALA A 168 18.72 -25.99 -0.13
C ALA A 168 18.41 -26.39 -1.57
N LYS A 169 19.17 -25.84 -2.52
CA LYS A 169 18.98 -26.09 -3.97
C LYS A 169 20.33 -26.22 -4.66
N ALA A 170 20.44 -27.13 -5.63
CA ALA A 170 21.62 -27.32 -6.49
C ALA A 170 22.95 -27.38 -5.71
N SER A 171 22.99 -28.18 -4.63
CA SER A 171 24.14 -28.34 -3.73
C SER A 171 24.56 -27.09 -2.93
N ILE A 172 23.78 -26.02 -2.98
CA ILE A 172 23.93 -24.83 -2.14
C ILE A 172 22.93 -24.94 -1.00
N VAL A 173 23.47 -25.01 0.22
CA VAL A 173 22.70 -24.89 1.47
C VAL A 173 23.11 -23.59 2.14
N ALA A 174 22.20 -22.62 2.18
CA ALA A 174 22.45 -21.30 2.75
C ALA A 174 21.22 -20.79 3.49
N THR A 175 21.45 -20.06 4.57
CA THR A 175 20.41 -19.34 5.30
C THR A 175 20.68 -17.85 5.17
N LEU A 176 19.72 -17.13 4.59
CA LEU A 176 19.82 -15.70 4.31
C LEU A 176 18.98 -14.91 5.34
N PRO A 177 19.46 -13.76 5.83
CA PRO A 177 18.68 -12.91 6.72
C PRO A 177 17.54 -12.22 5.96
N ALA A 178 16.36 -12.18 6.58
CA ALA A 178 15.13 -11.59 6.04
C ALA A 178 14.33 -10.88 7.14
N GLU A 179 15.00 -10.01 7.92
CA GLU A 179 14.38 -9.16 8.95
C GLU A 179 13.56 -8.03 8.30
N THR A 180 12.46 -8.35 7.62
CA THR A 180 11.63 -7.39 6.88
C THR A 180 10.27 -7.20 7.54
N ALA A 181 9.77 -5.96 7.53
CA ALA A 181 8.38 -5.69 7.89
C ALA A 181 7.49 -5.98 6.68
N ILE A 182 6.41 -6.74 6.89
CA ILE A 182 5.49 -7.13 5.81
C ILE A 182 4.21 -6.30 5.91
N LEU A 183 3.87 -5.62 4.82
CA LEU A 183 2.56 -5.05 4.57
C LEU A 183 1.89 -5.89 3.49
N ALA A 184 0.73 -6.45 3.79
CA ALA A 184 -0.01 -7.29 2.86
C ALA A 184 -1.39 -6.67 2.58
N GLY A 185 -1.69 -6.50 1.29
CA GLY A 185 -3.02 -6.24 0.76
C GLY A 185 -3.58 -7.53 0.17
N GLY A 186 -4.88 -7.78 0.37
CA GLY A 186 -5.55 -8.93 -0.20
C GLY A 186 -7.04 -8.69 -0.30
N ASN A 187 -7.67 -9.41 -1.21
CA ASN A 187 -9.10 -9.26 -1.50
C ASN A 187 -9.92 -10.36 -0.79
N PRO A 188 -11.17 -10.07 -0.38
CA PRO A 188 -12.08 -11.10 0.08
C PRO A 188 -12.48 -12.04 -1.08
N LYS A 189 -12.92 -13.25 -0.75
CA LYS A 189 -13.25 -14.32 -1.72
C LYS A 189 -14.19 -13.89 -2.85
N PHE A 190 -15.13 -12.99 -2.58
CA PHE A 190 -16.14 -12.51 -3.53
C PHE A 190 -15.93 -11.04 -3.93
N GLY A 191 -14.73 -10.48 -3.73
CA GLY A 191 -14.39 -9.11 -4.10
C GLY A 191 -14.93 -8.02 -3.17
N ARG A 192 -16.00 -8.28 -2.41
CA ARG A 192 -16.50 -7.42 -1.34
C ARG A 192 -16.71 -8.19 -0.05
N PHE A 193 -16.59 -7.50 1.08
CA PHE A 193 -16.96 -8.06 2.37
C PHE A 193 -18.47 -8.03 2.52
N ASP A 194 -19.05 -9.20 2.75
CA ASP A 194 -20.43 -9.34 3.20
C ASP A 194 -20.52 -8.94 4.69
N PRO A 195 -21.34 -7.95 5.06
CA PRO A 195 -21.53 -7.55 6.45
C PRO A 195 -22.16 -8.63 7.33
N TYR A 196 -22.81 -9.63 6.74
CA TYR A 196 -23.57 -10.65 7.46
C TYR A 196 -22.77 -11.93 7.75
N LEU A 197 -21.60 -12.09 7.13
CA LEU A 197 -20.73 -13.24 7.34
C LEU A 197 -19.49 -12.85 8.15
N PRO A 198 -18.96 -13.75 9.00
CA PRO A 198 -17.70 -13.51 9.69
C PRO A 198 -16.56 -13.25 8.70
N ILE A 199 -15.72 -12.23 8.96
CA ILE A 199 -14.58 -11.90 8.09
C ILE A 199 -13.63 -13.09 7.89
N LYS A 200 -13.48 -13.95 8.92
CA LYS A 200 -12.64 -15.15 8.83
C LYS A 200 -13.06 -16.08 7.69
N GLU A 201 -14.36 -16.30 7.49
CA GLU A 201 -14.88 -17.21 6.46
C GLU A 201 -14.71 -16.63 5.04
N GLN A 202 -14.63 -15.30 4.95
CA GLN A 202 -14.55 -14.54 3.70
C GLN A 202 -13.12 -14.34 3.18
N ILE A 203 -12.11 -14.70 3.96
CA ILE A 203 -10.69 -14.57 3.60
C ILE A 203 -10.14 -15.93 3.15
N ASN A 204 -9.34 -15.95 2.09
CA ASN A 204 -8.67 -17.15 1.59
C ASN A 204 -7.19 -17.22 2.03
N ILE A 205 -6.93 -17.02 3.32
CA ILE A 205 -5.58 -17.02 3.90
C ILE A 205 -5.55 -18.04 5.04
N PRO A 206 -4.54 -18.93 5.12
CA PRO A 206 -4.40 -19.87 6.23
C PRO A 206 -4.35 -19.18 7.59
N ASP A 207 -5.04 -19.75 8.59
CA ASP A 207 -5.03 -19.28 9.99
C ASP A 207 -3.61 -19.15 10.55
N THR A 208 -2.70 -20.02 10.11
CA THR A 208 -1.28 -20.00 10.49
C THR A 208 -0.57 -18.72 10.03
N LEU A 209 -0.89 -18.18 8.86
CA LEU A 209 -0.34 -16.91 8.37
C LEU A 209 -1.05 -15.72 9.02
N LEU A 210 -2.39 -15.78 9.11
CA LEU A 210 -3.17 -14.71 9.74
C LEU A 210 -2.74 -14.47 11.18
N ALA A 211 -2.50 -15.52 11.96
CA ALA A 211 -2.02 -15.40 13.34
C ALA A 211 -0.64 -14.72 13.47
N ARG A 212 0.17 -14.68 12.40
CA ARG A 212 1.51 -14.08 12.39
C ARG A 212 1.51 -12.57 12.17
N PHE A 213 0.43 -12.02 11.62
CA PHE A 213 0.27 -10.58 11.50
C PHE A 213 -0.09 -9.96 12.85
N ASP A 214 0.64 -8.93 13.23
CA ASP A 214 0.41 -8.20 14.48
C ASP A 214 -0.88 -7.37 14.43
N LEU A 215 -1.12 -6.69 13.31
CA LEU A 215 -2.32 -5.89 13.06
C LEU A 215 -2.98 -6.35 11.76
N LYS A 216 -4.31 -6.45 11.81
CA LYS A 216 -5.16 -6.83 10.69
C LYS A 216 -6.30 -5.84 10.57
N PHE A 217 -6.53 -5.31 9.37
CA PHE A 217 -7.59 -4.35 9.13
C PHE A 217 -8.45 -4.82 7.96
N ALA A 218 -9.76 -4.92 8.18
CA ALA A 218 -10.74 -5.20 7.14
C ALA A 218 -11.31 -3.87 6.64
N LEU A 219 -10.98 -3.50 5.41
CA LEU A 219 -11.51 -2.31 4.75
C LEU A 219 -12.83 -2.68 4.09
N ARG A 220 -13.95 -2.22 4.67
CA ARG A 220 -15.29 -2.43 4.14
C ARG A 220 -15.73 -1.20 3.38
N ASP A 221 -16.25 -1.43 2.18
CA ASP A 221 -16.88 -0.39 1.38
C ASP A 221 -18.35 -0.27 1.81
N ILE A 222 -18.61 0.61 2.78
CA ILE A 222 -19.97 0.91 3.25
C ILE A 222 -20.36 2.26 2.63
N PRO A 223 -21.32 2.29 1.69
CA PRO A 223 -21.77 3.52 1.06
C PRO A 223 -22.19 4.56 2.09
N ASN A 224 -21.58 5.73 2.05
CA ASN A 224 -21.92 6.83 2.95
C ASN A 224 -21.94 8.13 2.14
N PRO A 225 -23.12 8.63 1.76
CA PRO A 225 -23.24 9.80 0.89
C PRO A 225 -22.44 11.02 1.35
N GLU A 226 -22.33 11.26 2.66
CA GLU A 226 -21.58 12.39 3.21
C GLU A 226 -20.06 12.19 3.11
N LEU A 227 -19.59 10.99 3.41
CA LEU A 227 -18.16 10.65 3.33
C LEU A 227 -17.71 10.60 1.85
N ASP A 228 -18.54 9.99 1.00
CA ASP A 228 -18.30 9.84 -0.43
C ASP A 228 -18.29 11.20 -1.13
N ALA A 229 -19.19 12.12 -0.76
CA ALA A 229 -19.16 13.49 -1.24
C ALA A 229 -17.85 14.19 -0.87
N LYS A 230 -17.39 14.06 0.39
CA LYS A 230 -16.11 14.65 0.82
C LYS A 230 -14.90 14.06 0.09
N ILE A 231 -14.91 12.75 -0.16
CA ILE A 231 -13.85 12.07 -0.92
C ILE A 231 -13.87 12.54 -2.37
N ALA A 232 -15.04 12.59 -3.01
CA ALA A 232 -15.21 13.07 -4.38
C ALA A 232 -14.75 14.52 -4.53
N ASP A 233 -15.17 15.40 -3.62
CA ASP A 233 -14.73 16.80 -3.57
C ASP A 233 -13.21 16.89 -3.44
N HIS A 234 -12.60 16.07 -2.58
CA HIS A 234 -11.15 16.03 -2.40
C HIS A 234 -10.41 15.57 -3.67
N ILE A 235 -10.91 14.51 -4.33
CA ILE A 235 -10.34 14.00 -5.59
C ILE A 235 -10.44 15.05 -6.69
N LEU A 236 -11.59 15.71 -6.82
CA LEU A 236 -11.79 16.77 -7.81
C LEU A 236 -10.83 17.94 -7.57
N LYS A 237 -10.70 18.40 -6.31
CA LYS A 237 -9.72 19.44 -5.92
C LYS A 237 -8.30 19.04 -6.30
N SER A 238 -7.90 17.82 -5.98
CA SER A 238 -6.55 17.29 -6.26
C SER A 238 -6.24 17.20 -7.76
N ARG A 239 -7.17 16.70 -8.57
CA ARG A 239 -6.92 16.43 -10.00
C ARG A 239 -7.20 17.59 -10.94
N HIS A 240 -8.18 18.43 -10.63
CA HIS A 240 -8.69 19.44 -11.58
C HIS A 240 -8.40 20.88 -11.21
N TYR A 241 -8.24 21.21 -9.92
CA TYR A 241 -8.09 22.60 -9.46
C TYR A 241 -6.64 23.02 -9.14
N GLY A 242 -5.67 22.12 -9.36
CA GLY A 242 -4.24 22.42 -9.26
C GLY A 242 -3.67 22.30 -7.83
N GLU A 243 -2.39 21.93 -7.74
CA GLU A 243 -1.66 21.55 -6.51
C GLU A 243 -1.56 22.63 -5.41
N GLU A 244 -1.95 23.89 -5.67
CA GLU A 244 -1.67 25.00 -4.76
C GLU A 244 -2.39 24.89 -3.40
N GLU A 245 -3.49 24.13 -3.30
CA GLU A 245 -4.27 23.99 -2.06
C GLU A 245 -4.03 22.68 -1.27
N ILE A 246 -3.29 21.70 -1.81
CA ILE A 246 -3.04 20.42 -1.12
C ILE A 246 -1.55 20.29 -0.78
N LYS A 247 -1.01 21.30 -0.11
CA LYS A 247 0.31 21.14 0.52
C LYS A 247 0.14 20.34 1.80
N PRO A 248 0.86 19.22 1.98
CA PRO A 248 0.81 18.49 3.22
C PRO A 248 1.27 19.39 4.37
N ALA A 249 0.68 19.24 5.56
CA ALA A 249 1.08 20.03 6.73
C ALA A 249 2.56 19.85 7.10
N ILE A 250 3.16 18.72 6.68
CA ILE A 250 4.56 18.40 6.89
C ILE A 250 5.21 18.15 5.52
N GLU A 251 6.29 18.86 5.25
CA GLU A 251 7.09 18.68 4.05
C GLU A 251 7.62 17.23 3.94
N PRO A 252 7.49 16.56 2.78
CA PRO A 252 7.92 15.17 2.62
C PRO A 252 9.40 14.92 2.98
N GLU A 253 10.28 15.87 2.63
CA GLU A 253 11.71 15.76 2.95
C GLU A 253 11.96 15.80 4.47
N LEU A 254 11.23 16.67 5.18
CA LEU A 254 11.31 16.76 6.64
C LEU A 254 10.83 15.44 7.28
N LEU A 255 9.72 14.89 6.81
CA LEU A 255 9.19 13.61 7.31
C LEU A 255 10.19 12.47 7.09
N ARG A 256 10.83 12.38 5.93
CA ARG A 256 11.87 11.37 5.64
C ARG A 256 13.06 11.52 6.58
N LYS A 257 13.56 12.75 6.79
CA LYS A 257 14.66 13.02 7.75
C LYS A 257 14.26 12.68 9.17
N TYR A 258 13.02 12.99 9.56
CA TYR A 258 12.47 12.69 10.88
C TYR A 258 12.43 11.19 11.16
N ILE A 259 11.89 10.39 10.22
CA ILE A 259 11.83 8.92 10.35
C ILE A 259 13.25 8.34 10.45
N ALA A 260 14.18 8.81 9.60
CA ALA A 260 15.57 8.35 9.63
C ALA A 260 16.26 8.67 10.97
N TYR A 261 16.05 9.88 11.50
CA TYR A 261 16.57 10.30 12.81
C TYR A 261 15.98 9.44 13.94
N ALA A 262 14.66 9.26 13.97
CA ALA A 262 13.96 8.46 14.97
C ALA A 262 14.45 7.00 14.98
N ARG A 263 14.61 6.38 13.81
CA ARG A 263 15.13 5.00 13.69
C ARG A 263 16.57 4.86 14.21
N LYS A 264 17.42 5.86 13.98
CA LYS A 264 18.84 5.80 14.33
C LYS A 264 19.11 6.11 15.80
N ASN A 265 18.43 7.12 16.35
CA ASN A 265 18.79 7.72 17.63
C ASN A 265 17.89 7.30 18.79
N CYS A 266 16.66 6.84 18.51
CA CYS A 266 15.69 6.51 19.56
C CYS A 266 15.57 4.99 19.73
N LYS A 267 15.96 4.50 20.91
CA LYS A 267 15.87 3.09 21.29
C LYS A 267 15.05 2.98 22.57
N PRO A 268 13.72 3.15 22.47
CA PRO A 268 12.86 3.22 23.63
C PRO A 268 12.90 1.93 24.44
N LYS A 269 12.97 2.06 25.76
CA LYS A 269 12.89 0.95 26.70
C LYS A 269 11.55 0.97 27.44
N LEU A 270 10.97 -0.20 27.64
CA LEU A 270 9.72 -0.35 28.35
C LEU A 270 9.88 0.03 29.83
N THR A 271 9.07 0.98 30.29
CA THR A 271 9.00 1.33 31.72
C THR A 271 8.14 0.32 32.47
N ARG A 272 8.33 0.22 33.79
CA ARG A 272 7.56 -0.70 34.63
C ARG A 272 6.05 -0.40 34.57
N GLU A 273 5.68 0.87 34.62
CA GLU A 273 4.28 1.30 34.54
C GLU A 273 3.63 0.89 33.21
N ALA A 274 4.29 1.13 32.08
CA ALA A 274 3.79 0.73 30.77
C ALA A 274 3.69 -0.80 30.64
N GLY A 275 4.68 -1.54 31.17
CA GLY A 275 4.68 -3.01 31.17
C GLY A 275 3.53 -3.61 31.98
N GLU A 276 3.22 -3.05 33.15
CA GLU A 276 2.08 -3.48 33.98
C GLU A 276 0.75 -3.29 33.24
N VAL A 277 0.56 -2.14 32.56
CA VAL A 277 -0.65 -1.86 31.76
C VAL A 277 -0.82 -2.85 30.59
N ILE A 278 0.25 -3.14 29.85
CA ILE A 278 0.20 -4.11 28.73
C ILE A 278 -0.10 -5.51 29.26
N LYS A 279 0.54 -5.91 30.38
CA LYS A 279 0.32 -7.21 31.02
C LYS A 279 -1.13 -7.38 31.47
N GLU A 280 -1.67 -6.41 32.19
CA GLU A 280 -3.06 -6.47 32.66
C GLU A 280 -4.04 -6.58 31.50
N PHE A 281 -3.83 -5.82 30.42
CA PHE A 281 -4.67 -5.90 29.23
C PHE A 281 -4.59 -7.29 28.58
N PHE A 282 -3.38 -7.84 28.39
CA PHE A 282 -3.19 -9.14 27.76
C PHE A 282 -3.82 -10.29 28.57
N VAL A 283 -3.67 -10.29 29.89
CA VAL A 283 -4.29 -11.31 30.75
C VAL A 283 -5.81 -11.26 30.62
N LYS A 284 -6.41 -10.07 30.75
CA LYS A 284 -7.86 -9.88 30.57
C LYS A 284 -8.32 -10.33 29.19
N LEU A 285 -7.56 -10.00 28.15
CA LEU A 285 -7.86 -10.38 26.77
C LEU A 285 -7.84 -11.90 26.59
N ARG A 286 -6.88 -12.61 27.20
CA ARG A 286 -6.73 -14.06 27.11
C ARG A 286 -7.79 -14.83 27.90
N GLU A 287 -8.12 -14.38 29.11
CA GLU A 287 -9.21 -14.95 29.91
C GLU A 287 -10.53 -14.95 29.13
N LYS A 288 -10.79 -13.85 28.44
CA LYS A 288 -12.00 -13.63 27.65
C LYS A 288 -12.02 -14.43 26.34
N ALA A 289 -10.88 -14.64 25.71
CA ALA A 289 -10.77 -15.39 24.44
C ALA A 289 -10.60 -16.90 24.62
N SER A 290 -10.74 -17.43 25.84
CA SER A 290 -10.59 -18.86 26.13
C SER A 290 -11.83 -19.71 25.81
N GLY A 291 -12.85 -19.12 25.16
CA GLY A 291 -13.99 -19.87 24.62
C GLY A 291 -13.68 -20.51 23.26
N GLU A 292 -14.19 -21.72 23.01
CA GLU A 292 -13.92 -22.54 21.80
C GLU A 292 -14.31 -21.86 20.47
N GLU A 293 -15.11 -20.79 20.50
CA GLU A 293 -15.61 -20.07 19.33
C GLU A 293 -14.78 -18.83 18.92
N ALA A 294 -13.65 -18.53 19.59
CA ALA A 294 -12.86 -17.34 19.27
C ALA A 294 -12.33 -17.40 17.81
N PRO A 295 -12.65 -16.42 16.93
CA PRO A 295 -12.26 -16.47 15.52
C PRO A 295 -10.74 -16.56 15.32
N ILE A 296 -9.97 -15.93 16.22
CA ILE A 296 -8.51 -15.87 16.17
C ILE A 296 -7.94 -16.24 17.54
N PRO A 297 -7.03 -17.23 17.63
CA PRO A 297 -6.41 -17.60 18.90
C PRO A 297 -5.49 -16.48 19.41
N ILE A 298 -5.63 -16.13 20.69
CA ILE A 298 -4.81 -15.11 21.35
C ILE A 298 -3.55 -15.77 21.91
N THR A 299 -2.42 -15.52 21.24
CA THR A 299 -1.11 -16.11 21.56
C THR A 299 -0.18 -15.10 22.22
N LEU A 300 0.94 -15.57 22.77
CA LEU A 300 2.00 -14.71 23.31
C LEU A 300 2.57 -13.72 22.28
N ARG A 301 2.44 -14.02 20.97
CA ARG A 301 2.82 -13.10 19.89
C ARG A 301 2.06 -11.77 19.95
N GLN A 302 0.80 -11.79 20.39
CA GLN A 302 0.00 -10.57 20.55
C GLN A 302 0.52 -9.69 21.70
N TYR A 303 1.07 -10.31 22.76
CA TYR A 303 1.74 -9.58 23.83
C TYR A 303 3.02 -8.91 23.34
N GLU A 304 3.85 -9.63 22.58
CA GLU A 304 5.06 -9.07 21.97
C GLU A 304 4.74 -7.96 20.95
N ALA A 305 3.65 -8.12 20.18
CA ALA A 305 3.16 -7.11 19.26
C ALA A 305 2.79 -5.81 20.00
N LEU A 306 2.10 -5.90 21.14
CA LEU A 306 1.77 -4.71 21.95
C LEU A 306 3.02 -3.96 22.42
N ILE A 307 4.06 -4.69 22.85
CA ILE A 307 5.33 -4.08 23.24
C ILE A 307 5.98 -3.39 22.04
N ARG A 308 6.09 -4.07 20.89
CA ARG A 308 6.66 -3.50 19.66
C ARG A 308 5.90 -2.26 19.19
N LEU A 309 4.57 -2.26 19.28
CA LEU A 309 3.73 -1.10 18.94
C LEU A 309 3.91 0.07 19.92
N ALA A 310 4.03 -0.21 21.22
CA ALA A 310 4.27 0.83 22.23
C ALA A 310 5.67 1.45 22.07
N GLU A 311 6.69 0.63 21.80
CA GLU A 311 8.04 1.10 21.44
C GLU A 311 8.02 1.93 20.16
N ALA A 312 7.27 1.52 19.14
CA ALA A 312 7.12 2.31 17.91
C ALA A 312 6.45 3.67 18.18
N SER A 313 5.41 3.72 19.01
CA SER A 313 4.76 4.98 19.44
C SER A 313 5.76 5.91 20.13
N ALA A 314 6.54 5.40 21.08
CA ALA A 314 7.56 6.20 21.78
C ALA A 314 8.66 6.70 20.83
N LYS A 315 9.09 5.85 19.89
CA LYS A 315 10.12 6.15 18.88
C LYS A 315 9.68 7.27 17.94
N VAL A 316 8.43 7.26 17.47
CA VAL A 316 7.89 8.34 16.61
C VAL A 316 7.83 9.68 17.35
N GLN A 317 7.76 9.68 18.68
CA GLN A 317 7.83 10.90 19.51
C GLN A 317 9.26 11.26 19.95
N LEU A 318 10.27 10.61 19.38
CA LEU A 318 11.69 10.78 19.71
C LEU A 318 12.06 10.47 21.17
N ARG A 319 11.28 9.63 21.85
CA ARG A 319 11.52 9.24 23.25
C ARG A 319 12.34 7.96 23.35
N ASN A 320 13.14 7.88 24.41
CA ASN A 320 13.94 6.70 24.78
C ASN A 320 13.29 5.85 25.89
N GLU A 321 12.09 6.22 26.32
CA GLU A 321 11.33 5.49 27.31
C GLU A 321 9.87 5.37 26.85
N VAL A 322 9.31 4.17 26.99
CA VAL A 322 7.90 3.91 26.67
C VAL A 322 7.06 4.30 27.87
N THR A 323 6.12 5.22 27.66
CA THR A 323 5.23 5.70 28.71
C THR A 323 3.91 4.92 28.72
N LYS A 324 3.15 5.06 29.81
CA LYS A 324 1.79 4.51 29.90
C LYS A 324 0.89 4.96 28.75
N GLU A 325 1.03 6.19 28.27
CA GLU A 325 0.26 6.69 27.13
C GLU A 325 0.57 5.92 25.83
N ASP A 326 1.82 5.54 25.60
CA ASP A 326 2.20 4.74 24.43
C ASP A 326 1.60 3.34 24.51
N ALA A 327 1.61 2.74 25.70
CA ALA A 327 0.97 1.46 25.95
C ALA A 327 -0.54 1.53 25.66
N LEU A 328 -1.22 2.60 26.12
CA LEU A 328 -2.65 2.80 25.84
C LEU A 328 -2.93 2.99 24.35
N ARG A 329 -2.08 3.72 23.61
CA ARG A 329 -2.20 3.87 22.15
C ARG A 329 -2.05 2.53 21.44
N ALA A 330 -1.04 1.74 21.81
CA ALA A 330 -0.83 0.40 21.26
C ALA A 330 -2.02 -0.54 21.54
N ILE A 331 -2.55 -0.50 22.77
CA ILE A 331 -3.75 -1.24 23.15
C ILE A 331 -4.94 -0.79 22.28
N ASN A 332 -5.17 0.51 22.11
CA ASN A 332 -6.29 1.01 21.31
C ASN A 332 -6.20 0.58 19.84
N LEU A 333 -5.00 0.58 19.25
CA LEU A 333 -4.76 0.07 17.90
C LEU A 333 -5.07 -1.43 17.80
N MET A 334 -4.58 -2.22 18.75
CA MET A 334 -4.87 -3.65 18.82
C MET A 334 -6.36 -3.91 19.01
N LYS A 335 -7.03 -3.17 19.89
CA LYS A 335 -8.49 -3.26 20.10
C LYS A 335 -9.25 -2.96 18.80
N ALA A 336 -8.86 -1.91 18.07
CA ALA A 336 -9.49 -1.56 16.80
C ALA A 336 -9.31 -2.68 15.75
N SER A 337 -8.12 -3.27 15.67
CA SER A 337 -7.85 -4.42 14.81
C SER A 337 -8.70 -5.63 15.19
N LEU A 338 -8.71 -6.03 16.47
CA LEU A 338 -9.45 -7.21 16.94
C LEU A 338 -10.98 -7.05 16.81
N ARG A 339 -11.52 -5.85 17.07
CA ARG A 339 -12.95 -5.55 16.92
C ARG A 339 -13.46 -5.82 15.51
N GLN A 340 -12.67 -5.47 14.50
CA GLN A 340 -13.03 -5.74 13.11
C GLN A 340 -13.14 -7.25 12.83
N PHE A 341 -12.40 -8.10 13.55
CA PHE A 341 -12.47 -9.55 13.40
C PHE A 341 -13.47 -10.21 14.36
N GLY A 342 -14.38 -9.44 14.96
CA GLY A 342 -15.45 -9.95 15.82
C GLY A 342 -15.02 -10.25 17.27
N ILE A 343 -13.88 -9.72 17.72
CA ILE A 343 -13.41 -9.86 19.10
C ILE A 343 -13.62 -8.51 19.81
N ASP A 344 -14.53 -8.43 20.78
CA ASP A 344 -14.63 -7.25 21.65
C ASP A 344 -13.71 -7.38 22.88
N PRO A 345 -12.63 -6.57 22.96
CA PRO A 345 -11.67 -6.61 24.05
C PRO A 345 -12.26 -6.16 25.41
N GLU A 346 -13.40 -5.46 25.42
CA GLU A 346 -13.99 -4.89 26.63
C GLU A 346 -15.04 -5.79 27.26
N THR A 347 -15.90 -6.43 26.48
CA THR A 347 -16.93 -7.33 27.00
C THR A 347 -16.44 -8.77 27.11
N GLY A 348 -15.47 -9.18 26.30
CA GLY A 348 -14.94 -10.54 26.30
C GLY A 348 -15.92 -11.61 25.84
N LYS A 349 -17.09 -11.18 25.38
CA LYS A 349 -17.95 -11.99 24.54
C LYS A 349 -17.47 -11.80 23.10
N ILE A 350 -17.72 -12.79 22.28
CA ILE A 350 -17.73 -12.62 20.84
C ILE A 350 -18.91 -11.68 20.55
N ASP A 351 -18.69 -10.38 20.70
CA ASP A 351 -19.62 -9.36 20.21
C ASP A 351 -19.40 -9.28 18.69
N ILE A 352 -19.85 -10.33 17.98
CA ILE A 352 -20.42 -10.16 16.65
C ILE A 352 -21.40 -8.97 16.72
N ASP A 353 -22.13 -8.84 17.83
CA ASP A 353 -23.25 -7.92 18.05
C ASP A 353 -22.93 -6.40 18.01
N ARG A 354 -21.67 -5.94 18.04
CA ARG A 354 -21.38 -4.48 18.14
C ARG A 354 -20.33 -3.89 17.21
N ALA A 355 -19.63 -4.68 16.41
CA ALA A 355 -18.72 -4.15 15.37
C ALA A 355 -19.45 -3.57 14.14
N GLU A 356 -20.77 -3.73 14.08
CA GLU A 356 -21.61 -3.44 12.92
C GLU A 356 -22.90 -2.77 13.40
N GLY A 357 -23.34 -1.76 12.66
CA GLY A 357 -24.52 -0.97 13.00
C GLY A 357 -25.77 -1.80 13.29
N HIS A 358 -26.53 -1.33 14.28
CA HIS A 358 -27.99 -1.47 14.47
C HIS A 358 -28.68 -2.85 14.50
N ILE A 359 -28.02 -3.98 14.26
CA ILE A 359 -28.72 -5.27 14.13
C ILE A 359 -28.37 -6.23 15.30
N PRO A 360 -29.33 -6.57 16.19
CA PRO A 360 -29.16 -7.53 17.30
C PRO A 360 -28.81 -8.96 16.85
N SER A 361 -28.10 -9.72 17.70
CA SER A 361 -27.73 -11.14 17.52
C SER A 361 -28.86 -12.02 16.99
N SER A 362 -30.05 -11.89 17.59
CA SER A 362 -31.24 -12.64 17.20
C SER A 362 -31.70 -12.34 15.78
N GLN A 363 -31.46 -11.12 15.29
CA GLN A 363 -31.80 -10.70 13.94
C GLN A 363 -30.71 -11.16 12.95
N ARG A 364 -29.43 -11.22 13.34
CA ARG A 364 -28.36 -11.78 12.49
C ARG A 364 -28.45 -13.29 12.31
N SER A 365 -28.74 -14.05 13.36
CA SER A 365 -28.98 -15.49 13.22
C SER A 365 -30.14 -15.78 12.25
N LYS A 366 -31.20 -14.96 12.32
CA LYS A 366 -32.31 -15.04 11.37
C LYS A 366 -31.89 -14.67 9.94
N ILE A 367 -31.06 -13.64 9.76
CA ILE A 367 -30.51 -13.28 8.44
C ILE A 367 -29.62 -14.39 7.87
N ARG A 368 -28.79 -15.03 8.70
CA ARG A 368 -27.95 -16.17 8.30
C ARG A 368 -28.80 -17.35 7.84
N ILE A 369 -29.83 -17.71 8.60
CA ILE A 369 -30.77 -18.77 8.21
C ILE A 369 -31.42 -18.44 6.86
N VAL A 370 -31.82 -17.19 6.63
CA VAL A 370 -32.38 -16.76 5.34
C VAL A 370 -31.34 -16.86 4.21
N LEU A 371 -30.08 -16.48 4.45
CA LEU A 371 -28.98 -16.63 3.48
C LEU A 371 -28.69 -18.09 3.13
N ASP A 372 -28.65 -18.97 4.13
CA ASP A 372 -28.42 -20.42 3.95
C ASP A 372 -29.58 -21.04 3.14
N VAL A 373 -30.83 -20.65 3.45
CA VAL A 373 -32.02 -21.04 2.69
C VAL A 373 -31.95 -20.58 1.24
N ILE A 374 -31.50 -19.34 0.99
CA ILE A 374 -31.32 -18.81 -0.38
C ILE A 374 -30.24 -19.61 -1.12
N GLU A 375 -29.14 -19.97 -0.46
CA GLU A 375 -28.05 -20.73 -1.07
C GLU A 375 -28.48 -22.17 -1.42
N GLU A 376 -29.21 -22.82 -0.53
CA GLU A 376 -29.79 -24.14 -0.76
C GLU A 376 -30.85 -24.13 -1.89
N LEU A 377 -31.72 -23.11 -1.90
CA LEU A 377 -32.71 -22.93 -2.96
C LEU A 377 -32.05 -22.56 -4.29
N SER A 378 -30.91 -21.87 -4.29
CA SER A 378 -30.16 -21.55 -5.50
C SER A 378 -29.60 -22.80 -6.19
N GLN A 379 -29.24 -23.84 -5.42
CA GLN A 379 -28.84 -25.13 -5.98
C GLN A 379 -30.00 -25.85 -6.69
N THR A 380 -31.24 -25.58 -6.29
CA THR A 380 -32.44 -26.27 -6.80
C THR A 380 -33.13 -25.49 -7.93
N TYR A 381 -33.29 -24.18 -7.77
CA TYR A 381 -34.02 -23.29 -8.69
C TYR A 381 -33.07 -22.45 -9.59
N GLY A 382 -31.76 -22.54 -9.39
CA GLY A 382 -30.76 -21.77 -10.13
C GLY A 382 -30.60 -20.33 -9.61
N LYS A 383 -30.35 -19.39 -10.53
CA LYS A 383 -30.06 -17.98 -10.16
C LYS A 383 -31.31 -17.17 -9.79
N SER A 384 -32.51 -17.63 -10.11
CA SER A 384 -33.75 -16.87 -9.92
C SER A 384 -34.70 -17.65 -9.03
N ILE A 385 -34.84 -17.21 -7.78
CA ILE A 385 -35.56 -17.95 -6.73
C ILE A 385 -36.88 -17.22 -6.41
N PRO A 386 -38.04 -17.90 -6.40
CA PRO A 386 -39.31 -17.30 -5.99
C PRO A 386 -39.27 -16.81 -4.53
N VAL A 387 -39.72 -15.58 -4.30
CA VAL A 387 -39.74 -14.98 -2.95
C VAL A 387 -40.61 -15.77 -1.97
N GLU A 388 -41.74 -16.30 -2.46
CA GLU A 388 -42.66 -17.11 -1.64
C GLU A 388 -42.01 -18.39 -1.11
N GLU A 389 -41.14 -19.03 -1.90
CA GLU A 389 -40.42 -20.24 -1.48
C GLU A 389 -39.34 -19.91 -0.44
N ILE A 390 -38.63 -18.79 -0.60
CA ILE A 390 -37.66 -18.33 0.39
C ILE A 390 -38.37 -18.05 1.72
N ILE A 391 -39.52 -17.36 1.69
CA ILE A 391 -40.31 -17.06 2.88
C ILE A 391 -40.83 -18.35 3.54
N ARG A 392 -41.35 -19.30 2.75
CA ARG A 392 -41.87 -20.57 3.29
C ARG A 392 -40.76 -21.34 4.03
N LYS A 393 -39.62 -21.52 3.37
CA LYS A 393 -38.51 -22.32 3.90
C LYS A 393 -37.77 -21.62 5.06
N ALA A 394 -37.72 -20.28 5.04
CA ALA A 394 -37.23 -19.49 6.17
C ALA A 394 -38.18 -19.58 7.40
N LYS A 395 -39.50 -19.57 7.18
CA LYS A 395 -40.50 -19.78 8.25
C LYS A 395 -40.41 -21.20 8.84
N GLU A 396 -40.23 -22.23 7.99
CA GLU A 396 -39.97 -23.61 8.43
C GLU A 396 -38.68 -23.74 9.28
N SER A 397 -37.68 -22.91 8.97
CA SER A 397 -36.41 -22.85 9.70
C SER A 397 -36.43 -21.90 10.93
N GLY A 398 -37.62 -21.46 11.36
CA GLY A 398 -37.82 -20.68 12.60
C GLY A 398 -37.67 -19.16 12.46
N VAL A 399 -37.71 -18.61 11.24
CA VAL A 399 -37.63 -17.17 10.98
C VAL A 399 -39.00 -16.61 10.60
N GLU A 400 -39.76 -16.14 11.60
CA GLU A 400 -41.11 -15.58 11.37
C GLU A 400 -41.10 -14.25 10.58
N ASN A 401 -40.08 -13.41 10.79
CA ASN A 401 -39.93 -12.08 10.15
C ASN A 401 -39.10 -12.13 8.85
N ALA A 402 -39.19 -13.21 8.08
CA ALA A 402 -38.39 -13.38 6.85
C ALA A 402 -38.64 -12.26 5.82
N GLU A 403 -39.87 -11.74 5.74
CA GLU A 403 -40.26 -10.67 4.81
C GLU A 403 -39.53 -9.35 5.09
N ASP A 404 -39.43 -8.94 6.36
CA ASP A 404 -38.72 -7.73 6.76
C ASP A 404 -37.21 -7.84 6.52
N ILE A 405 -36.66 -9.03 6.75
CA ILE A 405 -35.25 -9.34 6.51
C ILE A 405 -34.92 -9.23 5.02
N ILE A 406 -35.72 -9.88 4.18
CA ILE A 406 -35.55 -9.82 2.72
C ILE A 406 -35.63 -8.38 2.22
N LYS A 407 -36.54 -7.57 2.79
CA LYS A 407 -36.69 -6.16 2.44
C LYS A 407 -35.46 -5.32 2.86
N SER A 408 -34.90 -5.57 4.04
CA SER A 408 -33.65 -4.93 4.48
C SER A 408 -32.49 -5.30 3.56
N MET A 409 -32.35 -6.59 3.24
CA MET A 409 -31.28 -7.09 2.36
C MET A 409 -31.38 -6.54 0.93
N LYS A 410 -32.59 -6.29 0.42
CA LYS A 410 -32.79 -5.56 -0.85
C LYS A 410 -32.34 -4.11 -0.77
N ASN A 411 -32.69 -3.41 0.31
CA ASN A 411 -32.32 -2.00 0.50
C ASN A 411 -30.80 -1.82 0.67
N GLU A 412 -30.12 -2.79 1.27
CA GLU A 412 -28.67 -2.79 1.46
C GLU A 412 -27.90 -3.32 0.23
N GLY A 413 -28.61 -3.80 -0.79
CA GLY A 413 -28.00 -4.26 -2.04
C GLY A 413 -27.26 -5.59 -1.93
N VAL A 414 -27.63 -6.45 -0.97
CA VAL A 414 -27.07 -7.81 -0.86
C VAL A 414 -27.76 -8.79 -1.82
N ILE A 415 -29.04 -8.54 -2.09
CA ILE A 415 -29.87 -9.31 -3.02
C ILE A 415 -30.61 -8.35 -3.94
N PHE A 416 -30.86 -8.75 -5.19
CA PHE A 416 -31.61 -7.94 -6.15
C PHE A 416 -32.79 -8.72 -6.73
N GLU A 417 -33.80 -7.98 -7.21
CA GLU A 417 -35.02 -8.52 -7.80
C GLU A 417 -34.98 -8.35 -9.33
N PRO A 418 -34.54 -9.35 -10.10
CA PRO A 418 -34.51 -9.28 -11.56
C PRO A 418 -35.91 -9.16 -12.19
N SER A 419 -36.90 -9.83 -11.59
CA SER A 419 -38.30 -9.85 -12.02
C SER A 419 -39.21 -9.81 -10.79
N PRO A 420 -40.41 -9.21 -10.87
CA PRO A 420 -41.32 -9.13 -9.73
C PRO A 420 -41.57 -10.52 -9.11
N GLY A 421 -41.28 -10.67 -7.82
CA GLY A 421 -41.46 -11.92 -7.09
C GLY A 421 -40.30 -12.92 -7.20
N PHE A 422 -39.18 -12.57 -7.83
CA PHE A 422 -37.97 -13.38 -7.91
C PHE A 422 -36.76 -12.67 -7.34
N ILE A 423 -35.95 -13.36 -6.54
CA ILE A 423 -34.73 -12.82 -5.94
C ILE A 423 -33.51 -13.57 -6.47
N GLN A 424 -32.44 -12.81 -6.67
CA GLN A 424 -31.11 -13.30 -7.02
C GLN A 424 -30.07 -12.68 -6.07
N LYS A 425 -29.17 -13.52 -5.54
CA LYS A 425 -27.98 -13.08 -4.79
C LYS A 425 -26.98 -12.46 -5.77
N ILE A 426 -26.41 -11.30 -5.41
CA ILE A 426 -25.42 -10.58 -6.23
C ILE A 426 -24.14 -11.39 -6.38
#